data_AF-A0A944BK86-F1
#
_entry.id   AF-A0A944BK86-F1
#
_cell.length_a   1.000
_cell.length_b   1.000
_cell.length_c   1.000
_cell.angle_alpha   90.00
_cell.angle_beta   90.00
_cell.angle_gamma   90.00
#
_symmetry.space_group_name_H-M   'P 1'
#
loop_
_entity.id
_entity.type
_entity.pdbx_description
1 polymer ?
#
loop_
_entity_poly.entity_id
_entity_poly.type
_entity_poly.pdbx_seq_one_letter_code
_entity_poly.pdbx_strand_id
1 'polypeptide(L)'
;MNCEIERKFLVVEGNTSFKGEAIAQYEIAQGYICRDPKRTVRVRIRNDEGFLTIKGASDPTGTTRFEWERPISLDDARALMALCEPVVVEKTR
;
A
#
# COMPACT_ATOMS: atom_id res chain seq x y z
N MET A 1 -12.55 -10.34 -17.99
CA MET A 1 -12.30 -9.94 -16.58
C MET A 1 -10.79 -10.06 -16.39
N ASN A 2 -10.08 -8.96 -16.18
CA ASN A 2 -8.62 -8.96 -16.14
C ASN A 2 -8.18 -9.24 -14.70
N CYS A 3 -7.47 -10.36 -14.49
CA CYS A 3 -6.93 -10.74 -13.20
C CYS A 3 -5.45 -10.32 -13.16
N GLU A 4 -5.09 -9.46 -12.21
CA GLU A 4 -3.69 -9.12 -11.97
C GLU A 4 -2.96 -10.35 -11.38
N ILE A 5 -1.80 -10.70 -11.93
CA ILE A 5 -0.98 -11.82 -11.47
C ILE A 5 0.34 -11.25 -10.93
N GLU A 6 0.55 -11.32 -9.62
CA GLU A 6 1.79 -10.86 -8.96
C GLU A 6 2.45 -11.97 -8.13
N ARG A 7 3.78 -11.96 -8.04
CA ARG A 7 4.58 -12.82 -7.15
C ARG A 7 5.63 -11.97 -6.43
N LYS A 8 5.83 -12.22 -5.13
CA LYS A 8 6.77 -11.48 -4.28
C LYS A 8 7.91 -12.39 -3.84
N PHE A 9 9.13 -11.89 -3.94
CA PHE A 9 10.36 -12.60 -3.57
C PHE A 9 11.14 -11.79 -2.54
N LEU A 10 11.88 -12.47 -1.68
CA LEU A 10 12.92 -11.83 -0.87
C LEU A 10 14.14 -11.57 -1.75
N VAL A 11 14.74 -10.39 -1.60
CA VAL A 11 15.95 -10.01 -2.31
C VAL A 11 17.17 -10.43 -1.48
N VAL A 12 18.15 -11.07 -2.12
CA VAL A 12 19.42 -11.44 -1.48
C VAL A 12 20.16 -10.17 -1.08
N GLU A 13 20.69 -10.15 0.14
CA GLU A 13 21.43 -9.01 0.68
C GLU A 13 22.57 -8.56 -0.26
N GLY A 14 22.71 -7.24 -0.44
CA GLY A 14 23.70 -6.65 -1.35
C GLY A 14 23.36 -6.72 -2.84
N ASN A 15 22.39 -7.53 -3.26
CA ASN A 15 21.98 -7.57 -4.66
C ASN A 15 21.13 -6.34 -5.01
N THR A 16 21.66 -5.48 -5.87
CA THR A 16 20.98 -4.27 -6.37
C THR A 16 20.80 -4.26 -7.89
N SER A 17 21.11 -5.36 -8.59
CA SER A 17 21.08 -5.41 -10.06
C SER A 17 19.71 -5.03 -10.63
N PHE A 18 18.64 -5.46 -9.96
CA PHE A 18 17.25 -5.14 -10.33
C PHE A 18 16.94 -3.63 -10.31
N LYS A 19 17.69 -2.82 -9.54
CA LYS A 19 17.45 -1.37 -9.47
C LYS A 19 17.80 -0.67 -10.77
N GLY A 20 18.77 -1.19 -11.54
CA GLY A 20 19.15 -0.63 -12.84
C GLY A 20 18.08 -0.83 -13.92
N GLU A 21 17.18 -1.78 -13.73
CA GLU A 21 16.06 -2.05 -14.65
C GLU A 21 14.79 -1.25 -14.30
N ALA A 22 14.83 -0.45 -13.23
CA ALA A 22 13.69 0.36 -12.83
C ALA A 22 13.45 1.51 -13.84
N ILE A 23 12.21 1.64 -14.30
CA ILE A 23 11.78 2.71 -15.21
C ILE A 23 11.21 3.94 -14.48
N ALA A 24 10.91 3.81 -13.20
CA ALA A 24 10.34 4.85 -12.36
C ALA A 24 10.68 4.58 -10.89
N GLN A 25 10.61 5.64 -10.08
CA GLN A 25 10.86 5.59 -8.65
C GLN A 25 9.77 6.36 -7.90
N TYR A 26 9.25 5.78 -6.82
CA TYR A 26 8.26 6.40 -5.96
C TYR A 26 8.63 6.26 -4.49
N GLU A 27 8.57 7.35 -3.74
CA GLU A 27 8.57 7.32 -2.29
C GLU A 27 7.16 6.98 -1.81
N ILE A 28 7.04 5.95 -0.99
CA ILE A 28 5.73 5.48 -0.51
C ILE A 28 5.80 5.36 1.00
N ALA A 29 4.95 6.13 1.67
CA ALA A 29 4.59 5.94 3.07
C ALA A 29 3.17 5.37 3.15
N GLN A 30 2.97 4.33 3.95
CA GLN A 30 1.64 3.75 4.15
C GLN A 30 1.44 3.29 5.59
N GLY A 31 0.22 3.43 6.07
CA GLY A 31 -0.18 3.10 7.43
C GLY A 31 -1.61 2.59 7.43
N TYR A 32 -1.97 1.86 8.48
CA TYR A 32 -3.32 1.35 8.67
C TYR A 32 -3.96 2.10 9.84
N ILE A 33 -5.05 2.81 9.58
CA ILE A 33 -5.93 3.31 10.65
C ILE A 33 -6.64 2.15 11.33
N CYS A 34 -6.97 1.12 10.54
CA CYS A 34 -7.56 -0.12 11.03
C CYS A 34 -7.00 -1.30 10.24
N ARG A 35 -6.47 -2.30 10.94
CA ARG A 35 -5.97 -3.55 10.36
C ARG A 35 -6.80 -4.78 10.77
N ASP A 36 -8.11 -4.63 10.91
CA ASP A 36 -9.01 -5.74 11.19
C ASP A 36 -9.13 -6.66 9.95
N PRO A 37 -8.98 -7.99 10.08
CA PRO A 37 -9.09 -8.92 8.95
C PRO A 37 -10.39 -8.83 8.15
N LYS A 38 -11.49 -8.36 8.76
CA LYS A 38 -12.79 -8.18 8.11
C LYS A 38 -12.94 -6.80 7.48
N ARG A 39 -12.18 -5.80 7.93
CA ARG A 39 -12.23 -4.40 7.47
C ARG A 39 -10.90 -3.70 7.68
N THR A 40 -10.23 -3.34 6.60
CA THR A 40 -8.98 -2.59 6.68
C THR A 40 -9.15 -1.19 6.12
N VAL A 41 -8.57 -0.21 6.80
CA VAL A 41 -8.48 1.17 6.32
C VAL A 41 -7.01 1.52 6.25
N ARG A 42 -6.52 1.73 5.03
CA ARG A 42 -5.13 2.04 4.73
C ARG A 42 -5.02 3.45 4.17
N VAL A 43 -4.14 4.24 4.74
CA VAL A 43 -3.70 5.50 4.15
C VAL A 43 -2.41 5.20 3.39
N ARG A 44 -2.21 5.83 2.22
CA ARG A 44 -0.97 5.74 1.45
C ARG A 44 -0.65 7.11 0.88
N ILE A 45 0.59 7.56 1.06
CA ILE A 45 1.18 8.68 0.36
C ILE A 45 2.17 8.10 -0.65
N ARG A 46 2.06 8.51 -1.92
CA ARG A 46 2.99 8.17 -3.00
C ARG A 46 3.53 9.47 -3.57
N ASN A 47 4.80 9.77 -3.34
CA ASN A 47 5.39 11.09 -3.56
C ASN A 47 4.49 12.16 -2.89
N ASP A 48 3.84 13.02 -3.69
CA ASP A 48 2.95 14.07 -3.21
C ASP A 48 1.44 13.75 -3.37
N GLU A 49 1.09 12.49 -3.64
CA GLU A 49 -0.28 12.05 -3.84
C GLU A 49 -0.80 11.20 -2.66
N GLY A 50 -1.94 11.60 -2.09
CA GLY A 50 -2.60 10.90 -1.00
C GLY A 50 -3.70 9.95 -1.48
N PHE A 51 -3.81 8.78 -0.84
CA PHE A 51 -4.84 7.79 -1.12
C PHE A 51 -5.41 7.23 0.19
N LEU A 52 -6.74 7.06 0.21
CA LEU A 52 -7.44 6.31 1.24
C LEU A 52 -8.02 5.04 0.61
N THR A 53 -7.63 3.88 1.13
CA THR A 53 -8.14 2.58 0.71
C THR A 53 -8.93 1.93 1.83
N ILE A 54 -10.16 1.49 1.55
CA ILE A 54 -10.97 0.67 2.45
C ILE A 54 -11.14 -0.70 1.81
N LYS A 55 -10.76 -1.77 2.52
CA LYS A 55 -10.91 -3.15 2.04
C LYS A 55 -11.78 -3.97 2.99
N GLY A 56 -12.68 -4.76 2.44
CA GLY A 56 -13.45 -5.76 3.18
C GLY A 56 -12.65 -7.05 3.41
N ALA A 57 -13.33 -8.02 4.03
CA ALA A 57 -12.83 -9.38 4.18
C ALA A 57 -12.50 -10.01 2.83
N SER A 58 -11.47 -10.86 2.80
CA SER A 58 -11.23 -11.75 1.68
C SER A 58 -12.32 -12.82 1.56
N ASP A 59 -12.55 -13.29 0.34
CA ASP A 59 -13.27 -14.54 0.10
C ASP A 59 -12.55 -15.74 0.74
N PRO A 60 -13.21 -16.90 0.91
CA PRO A 60 -12.60 -18.08 1.52
C PRO A 60 -11.34 -18.59 0.79
N THR A 61 -11.21 -18.29 -0.50
CA THR A 61 -10.04 -18.63 -1.33
C THR A 61 -8.89 -17.63 -1.21
N GLY A 62 -9.10 -16.49 -0.56
CA GLY A 62 -8.11 -15.43 -0.37
C GLY A 62 -7.80 -14.62 -1.63
N THR A 63 -8.52 -14.87 -2.72
CA THR A 63 -8.23 -14.38 -4.08
C THR A 63 -8.92 -13.06 -4.40
N THR A 64 -10.07 -12.79 -3.78
CA THR A 64 -10.82 -11.56 -4.04
C THR A 64 -11.27 -10.91 -2.73
N ARG A 65 -11.53 -9.61 -2.79
CA ARG A 65 -12.12 -8.82 -1.70
C ARG A 65 -12.75 -7.55 -2.26
N PHE A 66 -13.73 -6.99 -1.56
CA PHE A 66 -14.18 -5.64 -1.85
C PHE A 66 -13.07 -4.65 -1.51
N GLU A 67 -12.77 -3.75 -2.44
CA GLU A 67 -11.77 -2.69 -2.26
C GLU A 67 -12.31 -1.40 -2.86
N TRP A 68 -12.24 -0.33 -2.07
CA TRP A 68 -12.59 1.03 -2.48
C TRP A 68 -11.39 1.92 -2.22
N GLU A 69 -10.94 2.63 -3.24
CA GLU A 69 -9.83 3.56 -3.15
C GLU A 69 -10.25 4.92 -3.70
N ARG A 70 -9.87 5.99 -3.00
CA ARG A 70 -10.01 7.35 -3.50
C ARG A 70 -8.74 8.17 -3.29
N PRO A 71 -8.41 9.08 -4.22
CA PRO A 71 -7.44 10.12 -3.95
C PRO A 71 -7.99 11.04 -2.87
N ILE A 72 -7.10 11.51 -2.00
CA ILE A 72 -7.34 12.53 -0.99
C ILE A 72 -6.24 13.58 -1.08
N SER A 73 -6.44 14.75 -0.47
CA SER A 73 -5.37 15.75 -0.45
C SER A 73 -4.15 15.23 0.32
N LEU A 74 -2.97 15.73 -0.02
CA LEU A 74 -1.73 15.34 0.67
C LEU A 74 -1.77 15.72 2.15
N ASP A 75 -2.38 16.85 2.48
CA ASP A 75 -2.53 17.32 3.85
C ASP A 75 -3.48 16.42 4.66
N ASP A 76 -4.60 15.99 4.06
CA ASP A 76 -5.50 15.01 4.69
C ASP A 76 -4.76 13.68 4.91
N ALA A 77 -3.99 13.21 3.92
CA ALA A 77 -3.24 11.97 4.03
C ALA A 77 -2.20 12.04 5.16
N ARG A 78 -1.48 13.16 5.30
CA ARG A 78 -0.52 13.39 6.40
C ARG A 78 -1.22 13.45 7.76
N ALA A 79 -2.36 14.12 7.85
CA ALA A 79 -3.15 14.19 9.08
C ALA A 79 -3.66 12.79 9.49
N LEU A 80 -4.16 12.02 8.53
CA LEU A 80 -4.66 10.66 8.76
C LEU A 80 -3.54 9.66 9.08
N MET A 81 -2.31 9.90 8.60
CA MET A 81 -1.14 9.07 8.99
C MET A 81 -0.86 9.11 10.49
N ALA A 82 -1.09 10.26 11.14
CA ALA A 82 -0.92 10.38 12.59
C ALA A 82 -1.90 9.52 13.40
N LEU A 83 -2.99 9.05 12.77
CA LEU A 83 -3.98 8.15 13.37
C LEU A 83 -3.71 6.67 13.06
N CYS A 84 -2.70 6.36 12.25
CA CYS A 84 -2.38 4.98 11.91
C CYS A 84 -1.78 4.24 13.11
N GLU A 85 -1.95 2.91 13.12
CA GLU A 85 -1.22 2.01 14.00
C GLU A 85 0.30 2.27 13.90
N PRO A 86 1.10 2.02 14.97
CA PRO A 86 2.52 2.39 15.03
C PRO A 86 3.40 1.85 13.89
N VAL A 87 2.93 0.82 13.20
CA VAL A 87 3.62 0.19 12.08
C VAL A 87 3.31 0.94 10.79
N VAL A 88 4.02 2.04 10.56
CA VAL A 88 4.07 2.73 9.26
C VAL A 88 5.17 2.07 8.41
N VAL A 89 4.83 1.77 7.16
CA VAL A 89 5.77 1.19 6.18
C VAL A 89 6.20 2.29 5.23
N GLU A 90 7.49 2.61 5.26
CA GLU A 90 8.15 3.51 4.32
C GLU A 90 9.02 2.70 3.35
N LYS A 91 8.93 3.02 2.06
CA LYS A 91 9.72 2.37 1.02
C LYS A 91 9.92 3.25 -0.19
N THR A 92 11.01 3.01 -0.90
CA THR A 92 11.16 3.41 -2.30
C THR A 92 10.75 2.25 -3.18
N ARG A 93 9.80 2.48 -4.09
CA ARG A 93 9.35 1.49 -5.08
C ARG A 93 9.87 1.84 -6.46
#